data_AF-A0A409WXW8-F1
#
_entry.id   AF-A0A409WXW8-F1
#
_cell.length_a   1.000
_cell.length_b   1.000
_cell.length_c   1.000
_cell.angle_alpha   90.00
_cell.angle_beta   90.00
_cell.angle_gamma   90.00
#
_symmetry.space_group_name_H-M   'P 1'
#
loop_
_entity.id
_entity.type
_entity.pdbx_description
1 polymer ?
#
loop_
_entity_poly.entity_id
_entity_poly.type
_entity_poly.pdbx_seq_one_letter_code
_entity_poly.pdbx_strand_id
1 'polypeptide(L)'
;MSNEGFDPLTVVADILLDSPDDRSRMALRSLCGVSCDTWCYLFHRVYSTIHIRNDRQLLKSFILFVEGNLVRPAKVERLRVSFVCDSDSDPNLFQSALNCFLNSNALQYLELIGLAPEPHLSPELASIISGIISKSARPVTVVCDNVGPVHWSCLHYASHVELRRRSFLAHGQSNLPIKWALQSLSFSTSSGQETFDSMFLKQVELNELSHLLLHVKPSDFDDSEIVDYALTTVLYNNTRLEEIAKLRLSKIVNETASLFCIARTMQSLANALNPISACRRGAISLNIDLRCNIHHAIHVLSSLADLEYFATVSVSITTTYKSARMLLKLGYSLFVAGDGNVSFRVDRRVIQSAQRITTVYGYTIKDDKTLTPAPRHRSHYNFCPWVRRPELGGFDVNWQDSMVPIINL
;
A
#
# COMPACT_ATOMS: atom_id res chain seq x y z
N MET A 1 -16.74 -9.22 9.17
CA MET A 1 -16.92 -10.08 7.99
C MET A 1 -15.54 -10.35 7.40
N SER A 2 -14.99 -11.53 7.69
CA SER A 2 -13.75 -12.03 7.10
C SER A 2 -13.97 -12.20 5.60
N ASN A 3 -13.20 -11.47 4.78
CA ASN A 3 -13.03 -11.80 3.37
C ASN A 3 -12.15 -13.06 3.30
N GLU A 4 -12.69 -14.21 3.71
CA GLU A 4 -12.29 -15.46 3.08
C GLU A 4 -12.68 -15.29 1.61
N GLY A 5 -11.68 -14.86 0.83
CA GLY A 5 -11.86 -14.57 -0.57
C GLY A 5 -12.43 -15.82 -1.23
N PHE A 6 -13.60 -15.65 -1.84
CA PHE A 6 -14.14 -16.54 -2.85
C PHE A 6 -12.98 -17.00 -3.73
N ASP A 7 -12.62 -18.28 -3.64
CA ASP A 7 -11.57 -18.90 -4.43
C ASP A 7 -12.27 -19.66 -5.55
N PRO A 8 -12.35 -19.08 -6.76
CA PRO A 8 -13.09 -19.68 -7.86
C PRO A 8 -12.44 -20.96 -8.35
N LEU A 9 -11.14 -21.16 -8.10
CA LEU A 9 -10.47 -22.43 -8.38
C LEU A 9 -10.89 -23.47 -7.37
N THR A 10 -11.11 -23.11 -6.10
CA THR A 10 -11.77 -24.00 -5.13
C THR A 10 -13.22 -24.26 -5.52
N VAL A 11 -14.02 -23.28 -5.95
CA VAL A 11 -15.41 -23.55 -6.39
C VAL A 11 -15.45 -24.42 -7.65
N VAL A 12 -14.61 -24.16 -8.64
CA VAL A 12 -14.51 -24.98 -9.85
C VAL A 12 -13.95 -26.36 -9.52
N ALA A 13 -12.93 -26.46 -8.65
CA ALA A 13 -12.38 -27.72 -8.18
C ALA A 13 -13.36 -28.51 -7.30
N ASP A 14 -14.11 -27.89 -6.40
CA ASP A 14 -15.15 -28.50 -5.56
C ASP A 14 -16.30 -29.01 -6.44
N ILE A 15 -16.71 -28.22 -7.46
CA ILE A 15 -17.68 -28.66 -8.47
C ILE A 15 -17.13 -29.86 -9.28
N LEU A 16 -15.82 -29.93 -9.51
CA LEU A 16 -15.16 -30.99 -10.30
C LEU A 16 -14.80 -32.24 -9.49
N LEU A 17 -14.45 -32.09 -8.22
CA LEU A 17 -13.89 -33.12 -7.34
C LEU A 17 -14.95 -33.70 -6.40
N ASP A 18 -15.90 -32.89 -5.92
CA ASP A 18 -16.83 -33.24 -4.84
C ASP A 18 -18.32 -33.22 -5.21
N SER A 19 -18.72 -32.83 -6.44
CA SER A 19 -20.14 -32.84 -6.82
C SER A 19 -20.60 -34.23 -7.31
N PRO A 20 -21.50 -34.93 -6.60
CA PRO A 20 -22.11 -36.18 -7.03
C PRO A 20 -23.25 -35.97 -8.06
N ASP A 21 -23.59 -34.71 -8.37
CA ASP A 21 -24.71 -34.31 -9.21
C ASP A 21 -24.34 -34.23 -10.71
N ASP A 22 -25.05 -34.98 -11.55
CA ASP A 22 -24.86 -35.00 -13.01
C ASP A 22 -25.17 -33.66 -13.70
N ARG A 23 -25.97 -32.76 -13.11
CA ARG A 23 -26.23 -31.42 -13.67
C ARG A 23 -25.00 -30.52 -13.61
N SER A 24 -24.21 -30.61 -12.55
CA SER A 24 -22.94 -29.89 -12.42
C SER A 24 -21.91 -30.35 -13.46
N ARG A 25 -21.81 -31.67 -13.72
CA ARG A 25 -20.99 -32.24 -14.81
C ARG A 25 -21.50 -31.85 -16.19
N MET A 26 -22.82 -31.78 -16.39
CA MET A 26 -23.42 -31.32 -17.65
C MET A 26 -23.21 -29.82 -17.90
N ALA A 27 -23.25 -28.98 -16.87
CA ALA A 27 -22.91 -27.56 -16.98
C ALA A 27 -21.46 -27.37 -17.43
N LEU A 28 -20.52 -28.15 -16.89
CA LEU A 28 -19.13 -28.23 -17.35
C LEU A 28 -19.00 -28.76 -18.78
N ARG A 29 -19.74 -29.80 -19.18
CA ARG A 29 -19.79 -30.25 -20.58
C ARG A 29 -20.34 -29.18 -21.53
N SER A 30 -21.27 -28.34 -21.08
CA SER A 30 -21.77 -27.20 -21.86
C SER A 30 -20.70 -26.12 -22.01
N LEU A 31 -19.85 -25.93 -20.99
CA LEU A 31 -18.67 -25.07 -21.05
C LEU A 31 -17.57 -25.64 -21.95
N CYS A 32 -17.41 -26.96 -22.04
CA CYS A 32 -16.57 -27.63 -23.05
C CYS A 32 -17.07 -27.43 -24.49
N GLY A 33 -18.33 -27.02 -24.69
CA GLY A 33 -18.88 -26.63 -26.00
C GLY A 33 -18.52 -25.19 -26.42
N VAL A 34 -17.96 -24.40 -25.51
CA VAL A 34 -17.45 -23.05 -25.79
C VAL A 34 -16.03 -23.19 -26.33
N SER A 35 -15.71 -22.52 -27.44
CA SER A 35 -14.33 -22.50 -27.96
C SER A 35 -13.36 -22.10 -26.84
N CYS A 36 -12.20 -22.78 -26.74
CA CYS A 36 -11.18 -22.52 -25.73
C CYS A 36 -10.82 -21.02 -25.60
N ASP A 37 -10.80 -20.28 -26.71
CA ASP A 37 -10.54 -18.83 -26.73
C ASP A 37 -11.64 -18.00 -26.05
N THR A 38 -12.91 -18.32 -26.32
CA THR A 38 -14.06 -17.64 -25.70
C THR A 38 -14.15 -17.95 -24.21
N TRP A 39 -13.87 -19.20 -23.80
CA TRP A 39 -13.76 -19.55 -22.39
C TRP A 39 -12.65 -18.77 -21.70
N CYS A 40 -11.45 -18.76 -22.28
CA CYS A 40 -10.32 -17.97 -21.76
C CYS A 40 -10.68 -16.49 -21.63
N TYR A 41 -11.33 -15.93 -22.64
CA TYR A 41 -11.76 -14.53 -22.62
C TYR A 41 -12.72 -14.24 -21.47
N LEU A 42 -13.76 -15.06 -21.30
CA LEU A 42 -14.75 -14.90 -20.23
C LEU A 42 -14.12 -15.14 -18.85
N PHE A 43 -13.31 -16.19 -18.71
CA PHE A 43 -12.62 -16.50 -17.47
C PHE A 43 -11.77 -15.32 -16.99
N HIS A 44 -10.87 -14.80 -17.81
CA HIS A 44 -9.98 -13.69 -17.40
C HIS A 44 -10.70 -12.35 -17.26
N ARG A 45 -11.86 -12.17 -17.91
CA ARG A 45 -12.71 -10.99 -17.71
C ARG A 45 -13.41 -11.01 -16.35
N VAL A 46 -13.82 -12.19 -15.89
CA VAL A 46 -14.49 -12.37 -14.58
C VAL A 46 -13.47 -12.54 -13.45
N TYR A 47 -12.34 -13.18 -13.73
CA TYR A 47 -11.32 -13.60 -12.78
C TYR A 47 -9.96 -13.02 -13.16
N SER A 48 -9.76 -11.74 -12.84
CA SER A 48 -8.46 -11.08 -13.00
C SER A 48 -7.47 -11.42 -11.88
N THR A 49 -7.93 -12.08 -10.83
CA THR A 49 -7.15 -12.46 -9.64
C THR A 49 -7.09 -13.98 -9.48
N ILE A 50 -5.88 -14.53 -9.36
CA ILE A 50 -5.65 -15.92 -8.98
C ILE A 50 -4.98 -16.01 -7.62
N HIS A 51 -5.40 -16.98 -6.82
CA HIS A 51 -4.81 -17.29 -5.51
C HIS A 51 -4.15 -18.67 -5.55
N ILE A 52 -2.82 -18.69 -5.42
CA ILE A 52 -2.04 -19.91 -5.24
C ILE A 52 -1.89 -20.14 -3.74
N ARG A 53 -2.52 -21.22 -3.26
CA ARG A 53 -2.44 -21.71 -1.88
C ARG A 53 -1.61 -22.99 -1.88
N ASN A 54 -0.95 -23.27 -0.77
CA ASN A 54 -0.21 -24.52 -0.59
C ASN A 54 -1.16 -25.69 -0.29
N ASP A 55 -2.08 -25.97 -1.23
CA ASP A 55 -3.04 -27.07 -1.19
C ASP A 55 -2.81 -27.98 -2.40
N ARG A 56 -2.50 -29.24 -2.15
CA ARG A 56 -2.11 -30.20 -3.19
C ARG A 56 -3.20 -30.40 -4.26
N GLN A 57 -4.48 -30.43 -3.89
CA GLN A 57 -5.57 -30.66 -4.85
C GLN A 57 -5.80 -29.41 -5.70
N LEU A 58 -5.80 -28.23 -5.10
CA LEU A 58 -5.94 -26.96 -5.81
C LEU A 58 -4.77 -26.72 -6.77
N LEU A 59 -3.54 -27.00 -6.34
CA LEU A 59 -2.35 -26.84 -7.16
C LEU A 59 -2.36 -27.78 -8.37
N LYS A 60 -2.71 -29.07 -8.17
CA LYS A 60 -2.85 -30.02 -9.29
C LYS A 60 -3.92 -29.57 -10.27
N SER A 61 -5.08 -29.14 -9.77
CA SER A 61 -6.19 -28.68 -10.60
C SER A 61 -5.81 -27.44 -11.40
N PHE A 62 -5.10 -26.50 -10.78
CA PHE A 62 -4.58 -25.32 -11.45
C PHE A 62 -3.63 -25.69 -12.60
N ILE A 63 -2.63 -26.55 -12.35
CA ILE A 63 -1.68 -26.98 -13.37
C ILE A 63 -2.40 -27.67 -14.54
N LEU A 64 -3.34 -28.57 -14.24
CA LEU A 64 -4.15 -29.24 -15.27
C LEU A 64 -4.99 -28.25 -16.10
N PHE A 65 -5.53 -27.19 -15.49
CA PHE A 65 -6.27 -26.15 -16.23
C PHE A 65 -5.35 -25.30 -17.11
N VAL A 66 -4.13 -25.05 -16.67
CA VAL A 66 -3.13 -24.34 -17.48
C VAL A 66 -2.73 -25.21 -18.68
N GLU A 67 -2.42 -26.49 -18.46
CA GLU A 67 -2.09 -27.47 -19.51
C GLU A 67 -3.25 -27.66 -20.50
N GLY A 68 -4.49 -27.69 -19.99
CA GLY A 68 -5.71 -27.75 -20.79
C GLY A 68 -6.10 -26.44 -21.50
N ASN A 69 -5.27 -25.38 -21.42
CA ASN A 69 -5.55 -24.04 -21.95
C ASN A 69 -6.86 -23.42 -21.44
N LEU A 70 -7.38 -23.86 -20.29
CA LEU A 70 -8.59 -23.30 -19.67
C LEU A 70 -8.27 -22.05 -18.85
N VAL A 71 -7.03 -21.95 -18.37
CA VAL A 71 -6.48 -20.78 -17.69
C VAL A 71 -5.21 -20.36 -18.42
N ARG A 72 -5.01 -19.06 -18.58
CA ARG A 72 -3.81 -18.46 -19.19
C ARG A 72 -3.13 -17.55 -18.18
N PRO A 73 -2.17 -18.06 -17.39
CA PRO A 73 -1.49 -17.30 -16.34
C PRO A 73 -0.92 -15.96 -16.83
N ALA A 74 -0.45 -15.89 -18.07
CA ALA A 74 0.09 -14.67 -18.67
C ALA A 74 -0.95 -13.52 -18.83
N LYS A 75 -2.25 -13.80 -18.72
CA LYS A 75 -3.34 -12.82 -18.77
C LYS A 75 -3.85 -12.40 -17.38
N VAL A 76 -3.31 -12.98 -16.31
CA VAL A 76 -3.74 -12.69 -14.93
C VAL A 76 -3.15 -11.36 -14.50
N GLU A 77 -4.00 -10.45 -14.02
CA GLU A 77 -3.58 -9.12 -13.57
C GLU A 77 -3.06 -9.15 -12.13
N ARG A 78 -3.60 -10.04 -11.29
CA ARG A 78 -3.25 -10.16 -9.87
C ARG A 78 -3.01 -11.59 -9.44
N LEU A 79 -1.86 -11.82 -8.82
CA LEU A 79 -1.47 -13.07 -8.21
C LEU A 79 -1.41 -12.91 -6.69
N ARG A 80 -2.06 -13.81 -5.95
CA ARG A 80 -1.93 -13.94 -4.50
C ARG A 80 -1.25 -15.27 -4.21
N VAL A 81 -0.26 -15.27 -3.33
CA VAL A 81 0.54 -16.44 -2.97
C VAL A 81 0.50 -16.57 -1.45
N SER A 82 -0.23 -17.57 -0.98
CA SER A 82 -0.23 -17.94 0.44
C SER A 82 0.65 -19.17 0.64
N PHE A 83 1.66 -19.04 1.50
CA PHE A 83 2.57 -20.12 1.81
C PHE A 83 2.57 -20.40 3.32
N VAL A 84 2.65 -21.69 3.63
CA VAL A 84 2.79 -22.25 4.98
C VAL A 84 4.09 -23.06 4.99
N CYS A 85 4.85 -22.98 6.07
CA CYS A 85 6.05 -23.78 6.28
C CYS A 85 5.73 -25.05 7.09
N ASP A 86 4.82 -25.88 6.59
CA ASP A 86 4.45 -27.15 7.23
C ASP A 86 4.96 -28.36 6.44
N SER A 87 5.17 -29.48 7.13
CA SER A 87 5.75 -30.72 6.58
C SER A 87 4.88 -31.41 5.52
N ASP A 88 3.58 -31.11 5.46
CA ASP A 88 2.64 -31.66 4.46
C ASP A 88 2.62 -30.86 3.14
N SER A 89 3.49 -29.86 3.01
CA SER A 89 3.63 -29.08 1.79
C SER A 89 4.31 -29.88 0.66
N ASP A 90 3.82 -29.72 -0.57
CA ASP A 90 4.50 -30.22 -1.78
C ASP A 90 5.22 -29.04 -2.46
N PRO A 91 6.47 -28.73 -2.07
CA PRO A 91 7.18 -27.57 -2.57
C PRO A 91 7.38 -27.63 -4.09
N ASN A 92 7.57 -28.82 -4.65
CA ASN A 92 7.76 -28.98 -6.10
C ASN A 92 6.50 -28.61 -6.87
N LEU A 93 5.34 -29.04 -6.38
CA LEU A 93 4.05 -28.71 -7.00
C LEU A 93 3.74 -27.21 -6.87
N PHE A 94 4.03 -26.62 -5.71
CA PHE A 94 3.87 -25.18 -5.48
C PHE A 94 4.76 -24.35 -6.40
N GLN A 95 6.04 -24.73 -6.53
CA GLN A 95 6.98 -24.11 -7.46
C GLN A 95 6.52 -24.24 -8.91
N SER A 96 6.01 -25.41 -9.31
CA SER A 96 5.48 -25.66 -10.65
C SER A 96 4.30 -24.74 -10.99
N ALA A 97 3.37 -24.57 -10.05
CA ALA A 97 2.25 -23.66 -10.21
C ALA A 97 2.72 -22.19 -10.34
N LEU A 98 3.68 -21.76 -9.53
CA LEU A 98 4.22 -20.40 -9.61
C LEU A 98 5.01 -20.15 -10.90
N ASN A 99 5.76 -21.14 -11.38
CA ASN A 99 6.50 -21.05 -12.64
C ASN A 99 5.59 -20.79 -13.86
N CYS A 100 4.31 -21.15 -13.78
CA CYS A 100 3.33 -20.84 -14.81
C CYS A 100 3.14 -19.32 -15.03
N PHE A 101 3.46 -18.49 -14.04
CA PHE A 101 3.34 -17.03 -14.11
C PHE A 101 4.61 -16.33 -14.61
N LEU A 102 5.69 -17.07 -14.91
CA LEU A 102 6.87 -16.51 -15.55
C LEU A 102 6.50 -15.93 -16.93
N ASN A 103 7.00 -14.74 -17.24
CA ASN A 103 6.69 -13.98 -18.46
C ASN A 103 5.21 -13.54 -18.56
N SER A 104 4.58 -13.19 -17.44
CA SER A 104 3.22 -12.66 -17.49
C SER A 104 3.16 -11.32 -18.23
N ASN A 105 2.15 -11.17 -19.09
CA ASN A 105 1.95 -9.96 -19.91
C ASN A 105 1.02 -8.94 -19.22
N ALA A 106 0.19 -9.40 -18.29
CA ALA A 106 -0.85 -8.60 -17.66
C ALA A 106 -0.60 -8.36 -16.16
N LEU A 107 0.32 -9.10 -15.53
CA LEU A 107 0.55 -9.04 -14.09
C LEU A 107 0.95 -7.62 -13.67
N GLN A 108 0.18 -7.08 -12.75
CA GLN A 108 0.40 -5.78 -12.14
C GLN A 108 0.52 -5.90 -10.62
N TYR A 109 0.04 -7.00 -10.02
CA TYR A 109 -0.04 -7.17 -8.57
C TYR A 109 0.41 -8.55 -8.14
N LEU A 110 1.31 -8.59 -7.17
CA LEU A 110 1.73 -9.80 -6.49
C LEU A 110 1.56 -9.62 -4.98
N GLU A 111 0.72 -10.43 -4.35
CA GLU A 111 0.56 -10.45 -2.90
C GLU A 111 1.18 -11.72 -2.31
N LEU A 112 2.21 -11.54 -1.47
CA LEU A 112 2.83 -12.60 -0.71
C LEU A 112 2.25 -12.60 0.71
N ILE A 113 1.65 -13.72 1.11
CA ILE A 113 0.94 -13.86 2.39
C ILE A 113 1.58 -15.00 3.17
N GLY A 114 2.25 -14.64 4.26
CA GLY A 114 2.82 -15.61 5.20
C GLY A 114 1.76 -16.08 6.20
N LEU A 115 1.54 -17.39 6.25
CA LEU A 115 0.63 -18.03 7.21
C LEU A 115 1.41 -18.55 8.43
N ALA A 116 0.76 -18.55 9.59
CA ALA A 116 1.32 -18.98 10.89
C ALA A 116 1.79 -20.46 10.86
N PRO A 117 2.73 -20.90 11.73
CA PRO A 117 3.27 -20.19 12.90
C PRO A 117 4.46 -19.25 12.65
N GLU A 118 5.36 -19.57 11.73
CA GLU A 118 6.52 -18.73 11.37
C GLU A 118 6.77 -18.75 9.86
N PRO A 119 6.10 -17.85 9.10
CA PRO A 119 6.30 -17.78 7.67
C PRO A 119 7.70 -17.26 7.37
N HIS A 120 8.46 -18.02 6.58
CA HIS A 120 9.73 -17.58 6.01
C HIS A 120 9.73 -17.86 4.52
N LEU A 121 10.20 -16.89 3.73
CA LEU A 121 10.33 -17.04 2.29
C LEU A 121 11.59 -17.88 1.99
N SER A 122 11.42 -19.12 1.55
CA SER A 122 12.58 -19.97 1.18
C SER A 122 13.37 -19.34 0.02
N PRO A 123 14.69 -19.60 -0.09
CA PRO A 123 15.50 -19.09 -1.19
C PRO A 123 14.97 -19.45 -2.58
N GLU A 124 14.43 -20.66 -2.74
CA GLU A 124 13.86 -21.15 -4.00
C GLU A 124 12.59 -20.38 -4.36
N LEU A 125 11.71 -20.16 -3.38
CA LEU A 125 10.51 -19.36 -3.58
C LEU A 125 10.88 -17.91 -3.87
N ALA A 126 11.83 -17.33 -3.15
CA ALA A 126 12.34 -15.98 -3.41
C ALA A 126 12.90 -15.84 -4.83
N SER A 127 13.62 -16.85 -5.32
CA SER A 127 14.14 -16.89 -6.70
C SER A 127 13.01 -16.89 -7.74
N ILE A 128 11.96 -17.71 -7.54
CA ILE A 128 10.81 -17.75 -8.44
C ILE A 128 10.04 -16.43 -8.41
N ILE A 129 9.78 -15.88 -7.22
CA ILE A 129 9.12 -14.58 -7.07
C ILE A 129 9.90 -13.47 -7.78
N SER A 130 11.22 -13.40 -7.58
CA SER A 130 12.10 -12.46 -8.29
C SER A 130 12.03 -12.68 -9.81
N GLY A 131 11.99 -13.95 -10.25
CA GLY A 131 11.80 -14.34 -11.64
C GLY A 131 10.46 -13.85 -12.23
N ILE A 132 9.36 -13.94 -11.48
CA ILE A 132 8.03 -13.46 -11.90
C ILE A 132 8.04 -11.94 -12.04
N ILE A 133 8.59 -11.23 -11.05
CA ILE A 133 8.63 -9.77 -11.05
C ILE A 133 9.53 -9.26 -12.18
N SER A 134 10.73 -9.83 -12.35
CA SER A 134 11.72 -9.42 -13.35
C SER A 134 11.28 -9.64 -14.81
N LYS A 135 10.53 -10.72 -15.07
CA LYS A 135 10.07 -11.08 -16.42
C LYS A 135 8.66 -10.57 -16.73
N SER A 136 8.03 -9.84 -15.82
CA SER A 136 6.73 -9.22 -16.09
C SER A 136 6.88 -8.15 -17.17
N ALA A 137 5.96 -8.14 -18.14
CA ALA A 137 5.97 -7.13 -19.19
C ALA A 137 5.58 -5.72 -18.68
N ARG A 138 5.01 -5.63 -17.47
CA ARG A 138 4.55 -4.39 -16.84
C ARG A 138 5.18 -4.21 -15.46
N PRO A 139 5.36 -2.96 -15.00
CA PRO A 139 5.75 -2.68 -13.63
C PRO A 139 4.81 -3.37 -12.63
N VAL A 140 5.38 -4.09 -11.67
CA VAL A 140 4.62 -4.86 -10.67
C VAL A 140 4.59 -4.14 -9.33
N THR A 141 3.43 -4.14 -8.68
CA THR A 141 3.24 -3.84 -7.27
C THR A 141 3.35 -5.12 -6.46
N VAL A 142 4.23 -5.15 -5.46
CA VAL A 142 4.38 -6.29 -4.55
C VAL A 142 3.90 -5.92 -3.16
N VAL A 143 3.02 -6.74 -2.59
CA VAL A 143 2.52 -6.60 -1.22
C VAL A 143 3.01 -7.78 -0.40
N CYS A 144 3.79 -7.54 0.64
CA CYS A 144 4.24 -8.55 1.60
C CYS A 144 3.42 -8.41 2.88
N ASP A 145 2.61 -9.41 3.20
CA ASP A 145 1.77 -9.44 4.39
C ASP A 145 2.14 -10.60 5.30
N ASN A 146 2.62 -10.27 6.50
CA ASN A 146 3.07 -11.24 7.51
C ASN A 146 4.13 -12.22 6.99
N VAL A 147 5.03 -11.79 6.10
CA VAL A 147 6.07 -12.66 5.50
C VAL A 147 7.35 -12.74 6.34
N GLY A 148 7.51 -11.85 7.33
CA GLY A 148 8.77 -11.71 8.06
C GLY A 148 9.84 -10.98 7.24
N PRO A 149 11.13 -11.29 7.42
CA PRO A 149 12.21 -10.68 6.65
C PRO A 149 12.11 -11.05 5.15
N VAL A 150 12.03 -10.05 4.28
CA VAL A 150 12.04 -10.21 2.82
C VAL A 150 13.30 -9.61 2.25
N HIS A 151 14.11 -10.43 1.60
CA HIS A 151 15.37 -9.96 1.03
C HIS A 151 15.12 -9.00 -0.16
N TRP A 152 15.80 -7.85 -0.19
CA TRP A 152 15.58 -6.81 -1.21
C TRP A 152 15.73 -7.32 -2.66
N SER A 153 16.65 -8.27 -2.92
CA SER A 153 16.84 -8.86 -4.26
C SER A 153 15.60 -9.60 -4.77
N CYS A 154 14.72 -10.05 -3.87
CA CYS A 154 13.43 -10.63 -4.25
C CYS A 154 12.54 -9.58 -4.92
N LEU A 155 12.66 -8.31 -4.50
CA LEU A 155 11.73 -7.23 -4.85
C LEU A 155 12.34 -6.12 -5.72
N HIS A 156 13.63 -6.17 -6.04
CA HIS A 156 14.33 -5.05 -6.69
C HIS A 156 13.81 -4.64 -8.09
N TYR A 157 13.03 -5.48 -8.75
CA TYR A 157 12.35 -5.15 -10.00
C TYR A 157 10.93 -4.60 -9.79
N ALA A 158 10.43 -4.59 -8.56
CA ALA A 158 9.14 -4.03 -8.23
C ALA A 158 9.19 -2.51 -8.31
N SER A 159 8.19 -1.95 -8.98
CA SER A 159 7.97 -0.49 -9.04
C SER A 159 7.30 0.04 -7.77
N HIS A 160 6.54 -0.81 -7.08
CA HIS A 160 5.84 -0.45 -5.85
C HIS A 160 5.95 -1.60 -4.85
N VAL A 161 6.29 -1.28 -3.59
CA VAL A 161 6.38 -2.26 -2.51
C VAL A 161 5.53 -1.82 -1.33
N GLU A 162 4.74 -2.75 -0.79
CA GLU A 162 4.00 -2.57 0.44
C GLU A 162 4.34 -3.66 1.46
N LEU A 163 4.81 -3.24 2.63
CA LEU A 163 5.18 -4.08 3.76
C LEU A 163 4.10 -3.96 4.84
N ARG A 164 3.47 -5.09 5.18
CA ARG A 164 2.38 -5.17 6.16
C ARG A 164 2.73 -6.12 7.30
N ARG A 165 2.20 -5.79 8.48
CA ARG A 165 2.34 -6.56 9.73
C ARG A 165 3.83 -6.74 10.05
N ARG A 166 4.32 -7.98 10.17
CA ARG A 166 5.70 -8.32 10.51
C ARG A 166 6.65 -8.36 9.31
N SER A 167 6.22 -7.92 8.13
CA SER A 167 7.08 -7.94 6.93
C SER A 167 8.00 -6.75 6.92
N PHE A 168 9.31 -6.95 6.72
CA PHE A 168 10.31 -5.89 6.58
C PHE A 168 11.37 -6.28 5.56
N LEU A 169 12.11 -5.32 5.00
CA LEU A 169 13.21 -5.66 4.10
C LEU A 169 14.44 -6.07 4.89
N ALA A 170 14.97 -7.25 4.59
CA ALA A 170 16.21 -7.74 5.15
C ALA A 170 17.41 -7.42 4.25
N HIS A 171 18.56 -7.21 4.88
CA HIS A 171 19.83 -7.10 4.19
C HIS A 171 20.17 -8.39 3.44
N GLY A 172 20.88 -8.22 2.34
CA GLY A 172 21.41 -9.34 1.57
C GLY A 172 22.89 -9.60 1.71
N GLN A 173 23.40 -10.65 1.08
CA GLN A 173 24.85 -10.88 0.98
C GLN A 173 25.56 -9.97 -0.05
N SER A 174 24.82 -9.16 -0.83
CA SER A 174 25.43 -8.27 -1.82
C SER A 174 26.18 -7.11 -1.18
N ASN A 175 27.39 -6.81 -1.68
CA ASN A 175 28.28 -5.75 -1.17
C ASN A 175 28.31 -4.50 -2.07
N LEU A 176 27.42 -4.38 -3.05
CA LEU A 176 27.41 -3.26 -4.00
C LEU A 176 26.24 -2.31 -3.75
N PRO A 177 26.43 -0.99 -3.93
CA PRO A 177 25.34 -0.03 -4.03
C PRO A 177 24.37 -0.47 -5.14
N ILE A 178 23.08 -0.45 -4.83
CA ILE A 178 22.03 -0.94 -5.74
C ILE A 178 21.13 0.21 -6.12
N LYS A 179 20.98 0.45 -7.42
CA LYS A 179 19.94 1.34 -7.95
C LYS A 179 18.64 0.57 -8.08
N TRP A 180 17.62 0.97 -7.32
CA TRP A 180 16.29 0.40 -7.39
C TRP A 180 15.33 1.41 -8.03
N ALA A 181 14.69 1.03 -9.13
CA ALA A 181 13.63 1.76 -9.82
C ALA A 181 12.28 1.73 -9.05
N LEU A 182 12.35 1.80 -7.72
CA LEU A 182 11.19 1.82 -6.84
C LEU A 182 10.55 3.21 -6.91
N GLN A 183 9.28 3.29 -7.30
CA GLN A 183 8.50 4.52 -7.36
C GLN A 183 7.69 4.75 -6.09
N SER A 184 7.20 3.68 -5.46
CA SER A 184 6.48 3.77 -4.17
C SER A 184 6.89 2.73 -3.15
N LEU A 185 7.06 3.15 -1.90
CA LEU A 185 7.29 2.29 -0.75
C LEU A 185 6.26 2.56 0.36
N SER A 186 5.60 1.53 0.86
CA SER A 186 4.60 1.60 1.93
C SER A 186 4.94 0.62 3.06
N PHE A 187 4.89 1.06 4.32
CA PHE A 187 5.29 0.25 5.47
C PHE A 187 4.64 0.73 6.77
N SER A 188 4.62 -0.12 7.80
CA SER A 188 4.26 0.29 9.17
C SER A 188 5.47 0.79 9.94
N THR A 189 5.25 1.54 11.01
CA THR A 189 6.31 1.99 11.91
C THR A 189 7.26 0.87 12.35
N SER A 190 6.69 -0.25 12.78
CA SER A 190 7.38 -1.48 13.21
C SER A 190 8.13 -2.24 12.12
N SER A 191 7.94 -1.91 10.84
CA SER A 191 8.69 -2.52 9.73
C SER A 191 9.61 -1.53 9.03
N GLY A 192 9.44 -0.24 9.31
CA GLY A 192 10.17 0.85 8.69
C GLY A 192 11.62 0.88 9.12
N GLN A 193 11.88 0.81 10.42
CA GLN A 193 13.23 0.91 10.98
C GLN A 193 14.16 -0.16 10.38
N GLU A 194 13.79 -1.44 10.51
CA GLU A 194 14.59 -2.56 9.99
C GLU A 194 14.75 -2.48 8.46
N THR A 195 13.75 -1.95 7.77
CA THR A 195 13.79 -1.72 6.32
C THR A 195 14.82 -0.66 5.95
N PHE A 196 14.81 0.52 6.61
CA PHE A 196 15.76 1.60 6.29
C PHE A 196 17.17 1.29 6.77
N ASP A 197 17.34 0.66 7.92
CA ASP A 197 18.64 0.15 8.37
C ASP A 197 19.24 -0.79 7.32
N SER A 198 18.44 -1.74 6.83
CA SER A 198 18.88 -2.68 5.80
C SER A 198 19.22 -1.98 4.47
N MET A 199 18.42 -0.99 4.06
CA MET A 199 18.70 -0.19 2.85
C MET A 199 19.96 0.67 3.00
N PHE A 200 20.15 1.30 4.17
CA PHE A 200 21.29 2.13 4.50
C PHE A 200 22.59 1.32 4.51
N LEU A 201 22.60 0.18 5.21
CA LEU A 201 23.75 -0.74 5.24
C LEU A 201 24.14 -1.25 3.84
N LYS A 202 23.18 -1.32 2.92
CA LYS A 202 23.40 -1.75 1.52
C LYS A 202 23.57 -0.61 0.54
N GLN A 203 23.54 0.64 1.01
CA GLN A 203 23.67 1.83 0.17
C GLN A 203 22.71 1.77 -1.03
N VAL A 204 21.44 1.42 -0.76
CA VAL A 204 20.41 1.37 -1.79
C VAL A 204 20.09 2.79 -2.25
N GLU A 205 20.20 3.04 -3.55
CA GLU A 205 19.81 4.29 -4.19
C GLU A 205 18.39 4.18 -4.74
N LEU A 206 17.50 5.03 -4.23
CA LEU A 206 16.08 5.09 -4.60
C LEU A 206 15.80 6.26 -5.54
N ASN A 207 16.55 6.41 -6.65
CA ASN A 207 16.49 7.60 -7.51
C ASN A 207 15.11 7.89 -8.14
N GLU A 208 14.25 6.88 -8.25
CA GLU A 208 12.91 6.99 -8.82
C GLU A 208 11.79 7.09 -7.78
N LEU A 209 12.11 7.02 -6.49
CA LEU A 209 11.09 7.03 -5.44
C LEU A 209 10.39 8.39 -5.42
N SER A 210 9.11 8.39 -5.76
CA SER A 210 8.25 9.57 -5.76
C SER A 210 7.27 9.57 -4.58
N HIS A 211 6.91 8.39 -4.06
CA HIS A 211 5.87 8.23 -3.03
C HIS A 211 6.32 7.36 -1.85
N LEU A 212 6.43 7.95 -0.66
CA LEU A 212 6.70 7.22 0.59
C LEU A 212 5.43 7.17 1.45
N LEU A 213 5.00 5.99 1.91
CA LEU A 213 3.77 5.81 2.68
C LEU A 213 4.06 5.19 4.06
N LEU A 214 4.09 6.03 5.09
CA LEU A 214 4.29 5.60 6.48
C LEU A 214 2.95 5.36 7.19
N HIS A 215 2.72 4.14 7.66
CA HIS A 215 1.58 3.78 8.49
C HIS A 215 1.94 3.75 9.98
N VAL A 216 1.64 4.83 10.69
CA VAL A 216 1.82 4.92 12.15
C VAL A 216 0.69 4.22 12.92
N LYS A 217 1.02 3.15 13.64
CA LYS A 217 0.09 2.38 14.48
C LYS A 217 0.39 2.59 15.97
N PRO A 218 -0.60 3.07 16.77
CA PRO A 218 -0.39 3.30 18.20
C PRO A 218 -0.07 2.08 19.07
N SER A 219 -0.43 0.89 18.62
CA SER A 219 -0.16 -0.37 19.32
C SER A 219 1.30 -0.81 19.24
N ASP A 220 2.10 -0.20 18.36
CA ASP A 220 3.45 -0.65 18.04
C ASP A 220 4.51 0.22 18.76
N PHE A 221 4.10 1.04 19.74
CA PHE A 221 4.96 1.96 20.48
C PHE A 221 5.54 1.31 21.75
N ASP A 222 6.56 0.48 21.59
CA ASP A 222 7.47 0.10 22.67
C ASP A 222 8.78 0.90 22.49
N ASP A 223 8.81 2.13 23.00
CA ASP A 223 9.97 3.03 23.19
C ASP A 223 11.03 3.23 22.07
N SER A 224 10.90 2.62 20.90
CA SER A 224 11.86 2.78 19.80
C SER A 224 11.58 4.04 18.97
N GLU A 225 12.65 4.77 18.65
CA GLU A 225 12.62 5.86 17.68
C GLU A 225 12.50 5.28 16.28
N ILE A 226 11.31 5.41 15.69
CA ILE A 226 10.98 4.83 14.37
C ILE A 226 11.60 5.63 13.21
N VAL A 227 11.95 6.89 13.47
CA VAL A 227 12.47 7.83 12.47
C VAL A 227 13.90 8.16 12.86
N ASP A 228 14.84 7.54 12.17
CA ASP A 228 16.25 7.59 12.49
C ASP A 228 17.10 8.20 11.36
N TYR A 229 18.41 8.19 11.59
CA TYR A 229 19.40 8.64 10.62
C TYR A 229 19.38 7.82 9.32
N ALA A 230 19.03 6.53 9.38
CA ALA A 230 19.01 5.65 8.21
C ALA A 230 17.93 6.08 7.21
N LEU A 231 16.71 6.37 7.69
CA LEU A 231 15.64 6.94 6.86
C LEU A 231 16.10 8.23 6.17
N THR A 232 16.64 9.16 6.95
CA THR A 232 17.06 10.48 6.43
C THR A 232 18.14 10.32 5.35
N THR A 233 19.11 9.42 5.58
CA THR A 233 20.20 9.17 4.64
C THR A 233 19.73 8.49 3.35
N VAL A 234 18.84 7.50 3.46
CA VAL A 234 18.26 6.82 2.28
C VAL A 234 17.46 7.81 1.43
N LEU A 235 16.71 8.72 2.05
CA LEU A 235 15.92 9.72 1.34
C LEU A 235 16.75 10.90 0.82
N TYR A 236 17.86 11.26 1.45
CA TYR A 236 18.71 12.38 1.00
C TYR A 236 19.27 12.15 -0.41
N ASN A 237 19.51 10.90 -0.78
CA ASN A 237 20.00 10.53 -2.11
C ASN A 237 18.90 10.55 -3.19
N ASN A 238 17.63 10.78 -2.81
CA ASN A 238 16.53 10.78 -3.74
C ASN A 238 16.33 12.16 -4.42
N THR A 239 16.18 12.13 -5.75
CA THR A 239 15.95 13.34 -6.57
C THR A 239 14.54 13.41 -7.19
N ARG A 240 13.57 12.59 -6.77
CA ARG A 240 12.22 12.52 -7.37
C ARG A 240 11.07 12.44 -6.38
N LEU A 241 11.33 12.58 -5.08
CA LEU A 241 10.34 12.56 -4.02
C LEU A 241 9.35 13.70 -4.25
N GLU A 242 8.09 13.34 -4.47
CA GLU A 242 6.97 14.25 -4.70
C GLU A 242 6.02 14.24 -3.50
N GLU A 243 5.89 13.10 -2.82
CA GLU A 243 4.88 12.90 -1.80
C GLU A 243 5.35 12.02 -0.64
N ILE A 244 5.13 12.51 0.59
CA ILE A 244 5.47 11.81 1.82
C ILE A 244 4.22 11.61 2.69
N ALA A 245 4.05 10.36 3.12
CA ALA A 245 3.29 9.78 4.22
C ALA A 245 1.77 9.96 4.27
N LYS A 246 1.07 8.83 4.50
CA LYS A 246 -0.32 8.69 4.95
C LYS A 246 -0.35 8.05 6.35
N LEU A 247 -0.32 8.90 7.38
CA LEU A 247 -0.54 8.50 8.78
C LEU A 247 -1.87 7.75 8.91
N ARG A 248 -1.99 6.67 9.68
CA ARG A 248 -3.28 5.98 9.90
C ARG A 248 -3.46 5.64 11.37
N LEU A 249 -3.93 6.61 12.16
CA LEU A 249 -4.22 6.43 13.58
C LEU A 249 -5.49 5.59 13.77
N SER A 250 -5.38 4.25 13.80
CA SER A 250 -6.52 3.41 14.15
C SER A 250 -6.94 3.66 15.61
N LYS A 251 -8.22 4.01 15.79
CA LYS A 251 -9.01 4.05 17.04
C LYS A 251 -8.15 3.96 18.32
N ILE A 252 -7.74 5.12 18.83
CA ILE A 252 -7.10 5.25 20.14
C ILE A 252 -8.06 4.67 21.19
N VAL A 253 -7.73 3.52 21.77
CA VAL A 253 -8.56 2.87 22.81
C VAL A 253 -8.23 3.42 24.21
N ASN A 254 -7.04 3.99 24.42
CA ASN A 254 -6.62 4.60 25.70
C ASN A 254 -6.13 6.05 25.50
N GLU A 255 -6.76 7.00 26.20
CA GLU A 255 -6.82 8.42 25.85
C GLU A 255 -5.56 9.27 26.15
N THR A 256 -4.62 8.84 27.01
CA THR A 256 -3.52 9.73 27.45
C THR A 256 -2.13 9.25 27.07
N ALA A 257 -1.78 7.99 27.37
CA ALA A 257 -0.46 7.44 27.04
C ALA A 257 -0.22 7.34 25.51
N SER A 258 -1.28 7.17 24.72
CA SER A 258 -1.16 7.04 23.27
C SER A 258 -0.87 8.35 22.54
N LEU A 259 -1.32 9.49 23.06
CA LEU A 259 -1.17 10.80 22.39
C LEU A 259 0.25 11.34 22.47
N PHE A 260 0.92 11.18 23.62
CA PHE A 260 2.31 11.60 23.79
C PHE A 260 3.24 10.83 22.85
N CYS A 261 3.09 9.51 22.74
CA CYS A 261 3.89 8.68 21.83
C CYS A 261 3.65 9.04 20.36
N ILE A 262 2.39 9.32 19.98
CA ILE A 262 2.07 9.80 18.63
C ILE A 262 2.74 11.16 18.39
N ALA A 263 2.61 12.12 19.31
CA ALA A 263 3.20 13.45 19.18
C ALA A 263 4.73 13.39 19.06
N ARG A 264 5.40 12.58 19.91
CA ARG A 264 6.86 12.34 19.83
C ARG A 264 7.25 11.79 18.46
N THR A 265 6.55 10.77 17.97
CA THR A 265 6.81 10.17 16.65
C THR A 265 6.60 11.17 15.52
N MET A 266 5.59 12.02 15.65
CA MET A 266 5.30 13.08 14.68
C MET A 266 6.38 14.15 14.67
N GLN A 267 6.90 14.54 15.83
CA GLN A 267 8.03 15.46 15.93
C GLN A 267 9.29 14.84 15.32
N SER A 268 9.61 13.58 15.63
CA SER A 268 10.76 12.89 15.02
C SER A 268 10.62 12.83 13.49
N LEU A 269 9.42 12.51 13.00
CA LEU A 269 9.13 12.54 11.57
C LEU A 269 9.35 13.94 10.98
N ALA A 270 8.84 15.00 11.62
CA ALA A 270 9.08 16.37 11.17
C ALA A 270 10.57 16.70 11.08
N ASN A 271 11.34 16.34 12.12
CA ASN A 271 12.79 16.55 12.17
C ASN A 271 13.53 15.82 11.05
N ALA A 272 13.11 14.62 10.67
CA ALA A 272 13.72 13.88 9.56
C ALA A 272 13.31 14.40 8.18
N LEU A 273 12.07 14.89 8.04
CA LEU A 273 11.55 15.36 6.76
C LEU A 273 11.97 16.80 6.42
N ASN A 274 12.24 17.65 7.41
CA ASN A 274 12.65 19.04 7.21
C ASN A 274 13.95 19.19 6.39
N PRO A 275 15.05 18.46 6.67
CA PRO A 275 16.25 18.51 5.84
C PRO A 275 15.99 18.12 4.38
N ILE A 276 15.15 17.10 4.17
CA ILE A 276 14.81 16.59 2.84
C ILE A 276 13.99 17.62 2.05
N SER A 277 12.99 18.22 2.70
CA SER A 277 12.15 19.26 2.10
C SER A 277 12.90 20.57 1.90
N ALA A 278 13.85 20.94 2.78
CA ALA A 278 14.71 22.10 2.62
C ALA A 278 15.55 22.04 1.33
N CYS A 279 16.09 20.86 1.00
CA CYS A 279 16.81 20.63 -0.26
C CYS A 279 15.91 20.77 -1.50
N ARG A 280 14.58 20.67 -1.33
CA ARG A 280 13.59 20.63 -2.42
C ARG A 280 12.38 21.50 -2.09
N ARG A 281 12.65 22.73 -1.66
CA ARG A 281 11.65 23.65 -1.12
C ARG A 281 10.47 23.81 -2.08
N GLY A 282 9.27 23.51 -1.60
CA GLY A 282 8.03 23.62 -2.37
C GLY A 282 7.80 22.54 -3.41
N ALA A 283 8.62 21.47 -3.45
CA ALA A 283 8.43 20.35 -4.37
C ALA A 283 7.70 19.16 -3.74
N ILE A 284 7.80 19.01 -2.41
CA ILE A 284 7.30 17.84 -1.68
C ILE A 284 5.95 18.16 -1.02
N SER A 285 4.97 17.27 -1.16
CA SER A 285 3.69 17.34 -0.45
C SER A 285 3.63 16.32 0.71
N LEU A 286 3.00 16.70 1.82
CA LEU A 286 2.78 15.85 2.99
C LEU A 286 1.27 15.60 3.19
N ASN A 287 0.81 14.35 3.25
CA ASN A 287 -0.63 14.01 3.22
C ASN A 287 -1.12 13.13 4.40
N ILE A 288 -1.53 13.73 5.50
CA ILE A 288 -1.80 13.04 6.78
C ILE A 288 -3.26 12.51 6.85
N ASP A 289 -3.48 11.18 6.96
CA ASP A 289 -4.83 10.57 7.13
C ASP A 289 -5.22 10.35 8.61
N LEU A 290 -5.90 11.33 9.20
CA LEU A 290 -6.34 11.27 10.59
C LEU A 290 -7.65 10.49 10.75
N ARG A 291 -7.58 9.34 11.43
CA ARG A 291 -8.74 8.52 11.83
C ARG A 291 -9.06 8.63 13.32
N CYS A 292 -9.02 9.86 13.82
CA CYS A 292 -9.26 10.20 15.22
C CYS A 292 -10.36 11.28 15.34
N ASN A 293 -10.71 11.63 16.58
CA ASN A 293 -11.58 12.78 16.84
C ASN A 293 -10.82 14.10 16.57
N ILE A 294 -11.57 15.20 16.57
CA ILE A 294 -11.05 16.53 16.27
C ILE A 294 -10.00 17.03 17.26
N HIS A 295 -10.15 16.73 18.55
CA HIS A 295 -9.22 17.16 19.60
C HIS A 295 -7.85 16.50 19.41
N HIS A 296 -7.84 15.20 19.14
CA HIS A 296 -6.60 14.47 18.84
C HIS A 296 -5.94 14.98 17.56
N ALA A 297 -6.74 15.30 16.53
CA ALA A 297 -6.22 15.88 15.31
C ALA A 297 -5.50 17.21 15.56
N ILE A 298 -6.07 18.08 16.40
CA ILE A 298 -5.44 19.34 16.81
C ILE A 298 -4.09 19.09 17.49
N HIS A 299 -4.03 18.20 18.49
CA HIS A 299 -2.79 17.90 19.20
C HIS A 299 -1.71 17.35 18.27
N VAL A 300 -2.06 16.46 17.35
CA VAL A 300 -1.15 15.90 16.35
C VAL A 300 -0.60 16.98 15.41
N LEU A 301 -1.43 17.94 14.98
CA LEU A 301 -0.96 19.04 14.15
C LEU A 301 -0.08 20.03 14.93
N SER A 302 -0.38 20.28 16.20
CA SER A 302 0.47 21.11 17.06
C SER A 302 1.86 20.50 17.26
N SER A 303 1.99 19.16 17.34
CA SER A 303 3.30 18.48 17.38
C SER A 303 4.06 18.47 16.05
N LEU A 304 3.52 19.11 15.02
CA LEU A 304 4.16 19.24 13.71
C LEU A 304 4.50 20.70 13.39
N ALA A 305 4.33 21.63 14.34
CA ALA A 305 4.43 23.07 14.09
C ALA A 305 5.74 23.50 13.41
N ASP A 306 6.83 22.76 13.63
CA ASP A 306 8.15 23.03 13.04
C ASP A 306 8.32 22.51 11.60
N LEU A 307 7.28 21.92 10.98
CA LEU A 307 7.34 21.48 9.58
C LEU A 307 7.47 22.67 8.64
N GLU A 308 8.48 22.64 7.77
CA GLU A 308 8.75 23.71 6.81
C GLU A 308 9.11 23.16 5.42
N TYR A 309 9.12 24.05 4.43
CA TYR A 309 9.58 23.81 3.05
C TYR A 309 8.69 22.91 2.19
N PHE A 310 7.49 22.53 2.63
CA PHE A 310 6.56 21.73 1.84
C PHE A 310 5.75 22.57 0.85
N ALA A 311 5.43 21.96 -0.30
CA ALA A 311 4.50 22.48 -1.30
C ALA A 311 3.07 22.55 -0.74
N THR A 312 2.66 21.50 -0.03
CA THR A 312 1.35 21.43 0.61
C THR A 312 1.42 20.47 1.77
N VAL A 313 0.94 20.90 2.94
CA VAL A 313 0.62 20.01 4.06
C VAL A 313 -0.89 19.79 4.04
N SER A 314 -1.34 18.55 3.85
CA SER A 314 -2.75 18.20 3.82
C SER A 314 -3.14 17.24 4.92
N VAL A 315 -4.39 17.37 5.38
CA VAL A 315 -4.97 16.54 6.44
C VAL A 315 -6.30 15.99 5.99
N SER A 316 -6.44 14.67 5.96
CA SER A 316 -7.70 13.97 5.66
C SER A 316 -8.37 13.44 6.93
N ILE A 317 -9.62 13.84 7.21
CA ILE A 317 -10.32 13.47 8.45
C ILE A 317 -11.84 13.29 8.23
N THR A 318 -12.46 12.34 8.94
CA THR A 318 -13.92 12.21 8.99
C THR A 318 -14.47 13.08 10.12
N THR A 319 -15.11 14.20 9.79
CA THR A 319 -15.59 15.17 10.80
C THR A 319 -16.72 16.07 10.26
N THR A 320 -17.22 16.98 11.10
CA THR A 320 -18.23 17.98 10.71
C THR A 320 -17.60 19.14 9.92
N TYR A 321 -18.43 19.92 9.21
CA TYR A 321 -17.95 21.11 8.51
C TYR A 321 -17.26 22.11 9.46
N LYS A 322 -17.90 22.41 10.60
CA LYS A 322 -17.38 23.34 11.60
C LYS A 322 -16.01 22.90 12.13
N SER A 323 -15.85 21.61 12.43
CA SER A 323 -14.59 21.03 12.88
C SER A 323 -13.49 21.07 11.80
N ALA A 324 -13.84 20.78 10.54
CA ALA A 324 -12.88 20.90 9.43
C ALA A 324 -12.39 22.34 9.24
N ARG A 325 -13.26 23.34 9.42
CA ARG A 325 -12.87 24.76 9.38
C ARG A 325 -11.94 25.13 10.54
N MET A 326 -12.21 24.63 11.73
CA MET A 326 -11.33 24.84 12.89
C MET A 326 -9.93 24.28 12.65
N LEU A 327 -9.81 23.08 12.05
CA LEU A 327 -8.51 22.54 11.64
C LEU A 327 -7.86 23.39 10.56
N LEU A 328 -8.62 23.86 9.57
CA LEU A 328 -8.10 24.72 8.51
C LEU A 328 -7.48 26.00 9.07
N LYS A 329 -8.17 26.66 10.01
CA LYS A 329 -7.69 27.86 10.69
C LYS A 329 -6.41 27.59 11.49
N LEU A 330 -6.42 26.53 12.31
CA LEU A 330 -5.26 26.15 13.11
C LEU A 330 -4.07 25.81 12.22
N GLY A 331 -4.22 24.89 11.27
CA GLY A 331 -3.12 24.45 10.43
C GLY A 331 -2.57 25.56 9.54
N TYR A 332 -3.40 26.50 9.07
CA TYR A 332 -2.88 27.69 8.40
C TYR A 332 -2.00 28.55 9.30
N SER A 333 -2.43 28.80 10.54
CA SER A 333 -1.62 29.56 11.49
C SER A 333 -0.30 28.88 11.84
N LEU A 334 -0.31 27.54 11.90
CA LEU A 334 0.89 26.74 12.20
C LEU A 334 1.84 26.64 11.00
N PHE A 335 1.32 26.37 9.80
CA PHE A 335 2.15 25.92 8.68
C PHE A 335 2.36 26.97 7.58
N VAL A 336 1.47 27.96 7.43
CA VAL A 336 1.46 28.86 6.26
C VAL A 336 1.64 30.32 6.63
N ALA A 337 1.00 30.80 7.70
CA ALA A 337 1.01 32.21 8.06
C ALA A 337 2.42 32.79 8.30
N GLY A 338 3.37 31.95 8.72
CA GLY A 338 4.78 32.30 8.90
C GLY A 338 5.68 32.05 7.69
N ASP A 339 5.13 31.77 6.50
CA ASP A 339 5.89 31.45 5.27
C ASP A 339 6.76 30.18 5.34
N GLY A 340 6.50 29.31 6.32
CA GLY A 340 7.15 28.01 6.46
C GLY A 340 6.82 27.06 5.31
N ASN A 341 5.55 27.01 4.89
CA ASN A 341 5.07 26.15 3.81
C ASN A 341 4.21 26.94 2.80
N VAL A 342 4.07 26.40 1.59
CA VAL A 342 3.32 27.08 0.51
C VAL A 342 1.81 27.00 0.71
N SER A 343 1.27 25.89 1.23
CA SER A 343 -0.17 25.73 1.44
C SER A 343 -0.53 24.72 2.53
N PHE A 344 -1.71 24.92 3.14
CA PHE A 344 -2.34 23.97 4.06
C PHE A 344 -3.74 23.62 3.59
N ARG A 345 -4.08 22.32 3.63
CA ARG A 345 -5.33 21.78 3.12
C ARG A 345 -6.00 20.83 4.10
N VAL A 346 -7.32 20.90 4.23
CA VAL A 346 -8.13 19.95 5.00
C VAL A 346 -9.12 19.23 4.09
N ASP A 347 -9.02 17.92 4.01
CA ASP A 347 -9.94 17.03 3.31
C ASP A 347 -10.93 16.40 4.30
N ARG A 348 -12.15 16.93 4.33
CA ARG A 348 -13.24 16.37 5.14
C ARG A 348 -13.91 15.23 4.40
N ARG A 349 -13.87 14.04 4.97
CA ARG A 349 -14.55 12.84 4.45
C ARG A 349 -15.95 12.70 5.01
N VAL A 350 -16.90 12.41 4.13
CA VAL A 350 -18.28 12.04 4.44
C VAL A 350 -18.55 10.69 3.81
N ILE A 351 -18.67 9.66 4.64
CA ILE A 351 -18.87 8.27 4.20
C ILE A 351 -20.35 7.94 4.34
N GLN A 352 -21.01 7.63 3.23
CA GLN A 352 -22.42 7.25 3.17
C GLN A 352 -22.52 5.75 2.86
N SER A 353 -22.35 4.92 3.90
CA SER A 353 -22.25 3.47 3.76
C SER A 353 -23.46 2.83 3.05
N ALA A 354 -24.67 3.36 3.27
CA ALA A 354 -25.89 2.86 2.63
C ALA A 354 -25.87 3.02 1.10
N GLN A 355 -25.23 4.09 0.61
CA GLN A 355 -25.13 4.40 -0.82
C GLN A 355 -23.82 3.91 -1.43
N ARG A 356 -22.89 3.38 -0.61
CA ARG A 356 -21.53 3.00 -1.02
C ARG A 356 -20.81 4.14 -1.75
N ILE A 357 -20.96 5.36 -1.25
CA ILE A 357 -20.29 6.57 -1.74
C ILE A 357 -19.54 7.24 -0.60
N THR A 358 -18.34 7.73 -0.89
CA THR A 358 -17.58 8.64 -0.04
C THR A 358 -17.43 9.97 -0.76
N THR A 359 -17.89 11.05 -0.14
CA THR A 359 -17.61 12.40 -0.63
C THR A 359 -16.49 13.02 0.18
N VAL A 360 -15.48 13.57 -0.50
CA VAL A 360 -14.38 14.28 0.15
C VAL A 360 -14.41 15.74 -0.26
N TYR A 361 -14.56 16.60 0.75
CA TYR A 361 -14.57 18.04 0.60
C TYR A 361 -13.19 18.59 0.97
N GLY A 362 -12.44 19.05 -0.03
CA GLY A 362 -11.17 19.73 0.13
C GLY A 362 -11.35 21.20 0.42
N TYR A 363 -10.76 21.67 1.52
CA TYR A 363 -10.75 23.07 1.90
C TYR A 363 -9.31 23.59 1.94
N THR A 364 -9.10 24.72 1.29
CA THR A 364 -7.87 25.52 1.37
C THR A 364 -8.25 26.95 1.70
N ILE A 365 -7.29 27.77 2.12
CA ILE A 365 -7.54 29.19 2.34
C ILE A 365 -7.35 29.95 1.03
N LYS A 366 -8.13 31.03 0.87
CA LYS A 366 -7.92 32.04 -0.14
C LYS A 366 -7.32 33.28 0.53
N ASP A 367 -6.07 33.55 0.23
CA ASP A 367 -5.34 34.78 0.54
C ASP A 367 -4.58 35.27 -0.70
N ASP A 368 -3.76 36.32 -0.57
CA ASP A 368 -3.01 36.90 -1.69
C ASP A 368 -1.93 35.96 -2.25
N LYS A 369 -1.52 34.93 -1.49
CA LYS A 369 -0.51 33.93 -1.87
C LYS A 369 -1.13 32.65 -2.45
N THR A 370 -2.35 32.31 -2.02
CA THR A 370 -3.10 31.10 -2.35
C THR A 370 -4.30 31.44 -3.23
N LEU A 371 -4.00 31.86 -4.47
CA LEU A 371 -4.98 32.34 -5.45
C LEU A 371 -5.84 31.22 -6.09
N THR A 372 -5.38 29.98 -6.00
CA THR A 372 -6.07 28.79 -6.50
C THR A 372 -6.10 27.72 -5.42
N PRO A 373 -7.16 26.88 -5.36
CA PRO A 373 -7.18 25.78 -4.40
C PRO A 373 -5.96 24.90 -4.65
N ALA A 374 -5.21 24.56 -3.60
CA ALA A 374 -4.07 23.64 -3.73
C ALA A 374 -4.57 22.35 -4.38
N PRO A 375 -4.11 22.04 -5.62
CA PRO A 375 -4.60 20.88 -6.33
C PRO A 375 -4.20 19.65 -5.56
N ARG A 376 -5.12 18.71 -5.40
CA ARG A 376 -4.75 17.42 -4.85
C ARG A 376 -3.78 16.76 -5.84
N HIS A 377 -2.53 16.53 -5.44
CA HIS A 377 -1.68 15.59 -6.16
C HIS A 377 -2.30 14.19 -5.98
N ARG A 378 -3.06 13.76 -6.99
CA ARG A 378 -3.77 12.47 -7.02
C ARG A 378 -2.84 11.30 -7.34
N SER A 379 -1.55 11.58 -7.49
CA SER A 379 -0.51 10.64 -7.85
C SER A 379 -0.56 9.39 -6.98
N HIS A 380 -0.49 9.50 -5.65
CA HIS A 380 -0.45 8.31 -4.78
C HIS A 380 -1.65 7.37 -4.97
N TYR A 381 -2.84 7.89 -5.28
CA TYR A 381 -4.04 7.10 -5.46
C TYR A 381 -4.08 6.32 -6.76
N ASN A 382 -3.27 6.73 -7.73
CA ASN A 382 -3.04 6.03 -8.99
C ASN A 382 -1.90 5.02 -8.84
N PHE A 383 -0.90 5.30 -7.99
CA PHE A 383 0.31 4.47 -7.79
C PHE A 383 0.20 3.43 -6.67
N CYS A 384 -0.66 3.64 -5.68
CA CYS A 384 -0.94 2.69 -4.60
C CYS A 384 -2.32 2.09 -4.83
N PRO A 385 -2.39 0.99 -5.59
CA PRO A 385 -3.66 0.45 -6.03
C PRO A 385 -4.36 -0.37 -4.95
N TRP A 386 -5.03 0.34 -4.05
CA TRP A 386 -5.98 -0.26 -3.14
C TRP A 386 -7.28 -0.53 -3.89
N VAL A 387 -7.54 -1.79 -4.25
CA VAL A 387 -8.86 -2.26 -4.73
C VAL A 387 -9.97 -1.92 -3.74
N ARG A 388 -9.64 -1.75 -2.45
CA ARG A 388 -10.51 -1.15 -1.44
C ARG A 388 -9.71 -0.15 -0.63
N ARG A 389 -9.92 1.16 -0.86
CA ARG A 389 -9.38 2.25 -0.04
C ARG A 389 -10.05 2.24 1.32
N PRO A 390 -9.48 1.63 2.37
CA PRO A 390 -10.20 1.44 3.63
C PRO A 390 -10.38 2.77 4.37
N GLU A 391 -9.68 3.82 3.96
CA GLU A 391 -9.84 5.21 4.40
C GLU A 391 -11.05 5.91 3.77
N LEU A 392 -11.56 5.38 2.65
CA LEU A 392 -12.74 5.87 1.94
C LEU A 392 -13.88 4.84 1.98
N GLY A 393 -13.84 3.91 2.94
CA GLY A 393 -14.86 2.85 3.08
C GLY A 393 -14.85 1.78 1.98
N GLY A 394 -13.90 1.83 1.03
CA GLY A 394 -13.89 0.95 -0.14
C GLY A 394 -15.03 1.26 -1.13
N PHE A 395 -15.43 2.53 -1.19
CA PHE A 395 -16.57 3.04 -1.94
C PHE A 395 -16.13 3.96 -3.08
N ASP A 396 -17.06 4.26 -4.01
CA ASP A 396 -16.86 5.29 -5.02
C ASP A 396 -16.63 6.64 -4.37
N VAL A 397 -15.78 7.48 -4.98
CA VAL A 397 -15.30 8.70 -4.34
C VAL A 397 -15.64 9.93 -5.16
N ASN A 398 -16.43 10.82 -4.58
CA ASN A 398 -16.73 12.14 -5.13
C ASN A 398 -15.83 13.19 -4.48
N TRP A 399 -15.11 13.97 -5.29
CA TRP A 399 -14.19 15.00 -4.83
C TRP A 399 -14.78 16.38 -5.06
N GLN A 400 -14.75 17.24 -4.04
CA GLN A 400 -15.24 18.61 -4.13
C GLN A 400 -14.22 19.56 -3.47
N ASP A 401 -13.56 20.38 -4.26
CA ASP A 401 -12.54 21.30 -3.76
C ASP A 401 -13.10 22.73 -3.69
N SER A 402 -12.79 23.42 -2.60
CA SER A 402 -13.25 24.78 -2.35
C SER A 402 -12.19 25.59 -1.60
N MET A 403 -12.24 26.91 -1.78
CA MET A 403 -11.43 27.84 -1.00
C MET A 403 -12.30 28.59 0.00
N VAL A 404 -11.77 28.74 1.22
CA VAL A 404 -12.38 29.52 2.30
C VAL A 404 -11.64 30.86 2.38
N PRO A 405 -12.29 32.00 2.16
CA PRO A 405 -11.65 33.30 2.30
C PRO A 405 -11.06 33.48 3.70
N ILE A 406 -9.85 34.06 3.80
CA ILE A 406 -9.18 34.28 5.08
C ILE A 406 -10.03 35.09 6.07
N ILE A 407 -10.79 36.07 5.55
CA ILE A 407 -11.74 36.90 6.32
C ILE A 407 -12.88 36.11 6.96
N ASN A 408 -13.16 34.92 6.43
CA ASN A 408 -14.23 34.07 6.91
C ASN A 408 -13.74 33.05 7.94
N LEU A 409 -12.42 32.89 8.17
CA LEU A 409 -11.83 31.81 8.97
C LEU A 409 -12.25 31.76 10.45
#